data_AF-A0A954RC13-F1
#
_entry.id   AF-A0A954RC13-F1
#
_cell.length_a   1.000
_cell.length_b   1.000
_cell.length_c   1.000
_cell.angle_alpha   90.00
_cell.angle_beta   90.00
_cell.angle_gamma   90.00
#
_symmetry.space_group_name_H-M   'P 1'
#
loop_
_entity.id
_entity.type
_entity.pdbx_description
1 polymer ?
#
loop_
_entity_poly.entity_id
_entity_poly.type
_entity_poly.pdbx_seq_one_letter_code
_entity_poly.pdbx_strand_id
1 'polypeptide(L)'
;MTIRFTCEHCGQRLSVNDSNAGRRAKCPKCKQSLHVPGEPVSAEAAGAANAAGSANASGGAAHSASDLGGADSAERPSATSDADASTTDYPAGEQWPADESDAAGEDAYSQFAVYDEWVFDTGEIPDAKKKDDRPVDEQRVAVPRAALYTQGVLLAVVALVFFILGLMTGSSGSGGGANDAPQACVIEGSVARQESGQTVPDDGAIVVILPQNARPDPTNKFPAQPLMPGSSSAETDQQLRGGIRDLGGDFVRVDATGEFTLNVPDRGKYFVLVLSRSAARPPGELPKPTDLAQIGRYFLPADELLGNSRYVWQDETVRGDRRMKFDL
;
A
#
# COMPACT_ATOMS: atom_id res chain seq x y z
N MET A 1 -11.85 7.95 24.73
CA MET A 1 -12.14 7.82 23.28
C MET A 1 -10.84 7.60 22.51
N THR A 2 -10.77 7.73 21.18
CA THR A 2 -9.50 7.60 20.44
C THR A 2 -9.23 8.88 19.66
N ILE A 3 -8.06 9.48 19.89
CA ILE A 3 -7.62 10.70 19.24
C ILE A 3 -6.79 10.32 18.01
N ARG A 4 -7.20 10.82 16.84
CA ARG A 4 -6.48 10.61 15.58
C ARG A 4 -5.84 11.92 15.15
N PHE A 5 -4.53 11.89 14.96
CA PHE A 5 -3.77 13.08 14.55
C PHE A 5 -2.58 12.67 13.69
N THR A 6 -1.89 13.64 13.10
CA THR A 6 -0.78 13.40 12.17
C THR A 6 0.53 13.86 12.80
N CYS A 7 1.60 13.08 12.64
CA CYS A 7 2.93 13.48 13.10
C CYS A 7 3.47 14.64 12.25
N GLU A 8 3.88 15.73 12.90
CA GLU A 8 4.42 16.95 12.25
C GLU A 8 5.76 16.74 11.53
N HIS A 9 6.51 15.68 11.88
CA HIS A 9 7.82 15.41 11.28
C HIS A 9 7.79 14.49 10.05
N CYS A 10 6.88 13.51 10.01
CA CYS A 10 6.88 12.48 8.97
C CYS A 10 5.52 12.22 8.31
N GLY A 11 4.48 12.97 8.69
CA GLY A 11 3.15 12.86 8.09
C GLY A 11 2.37 11.58 8.44
N GLN A 12 2.89 10.74 9.34
CA GLN A 12 2.20 9.50 9.72
C GLN A 12 0.93 9.79 10.52
N ARG A 13 -0.20 9.20 10.11
CA ARG A 13 -1.44 9.21 10.90
C ARG A 13 -1.30 8.27 12.09
N LEU A 14 -1.48 8.81 13.29
CA LEU A 14 -1.40 8.10 14.56
C LEU A 14 -2.76 8.12 15.25
N SER A 15 -3.05 7.04 15.95
CA SER A 15 -4.30 6.84 16.69
C SER A 15 -3.91 6.46 18.10
N VAL A 16 -4.18 7.32 19.08
CA VAL A 16 -3.83 7.10 20.48
C VAL A 16 -5.06 7.14 21.35
N ASN A 17 -5.02 6.44 22.48
CA ASN A 17 -6.08 6.53 23.47
C ASN A 17 -6.10 7.93 24.10
N ASP A 18 -7.29 8.42 24.39
CA ASP A 18 -7.60 9.71 25.03
C ASP A 18 -6.86 9.92 26.36
N SER A 19 -6.52 8.84 27.05
CA SER A 19 -5.66 8.87 28.26
C SER A 19 -4.26 9.46 28.02
N ASN A 20 -3.85 9.58 26.75
CA ASN A 20 -2.57 10.18 26.35
C ASN A 20 -2.73 11.60 25.78
N ALA A 21 -3.93 12.17 25.81
CA ALA A 21 -4.18 13.57 25.46
C ALA A 21 -3.27 14.49 26.28
N GLY A 22 -2.60 15.45 25.62
CA GLY A 22 -1.69 16.40 26.29
C GLY A 22 -0.36 15.80 26.76
N ARG A 23 -0.05 14.53 26.49
CA ARG A 23 1.24 13.91 26.84
C ARG A 23 2.20 13.92 25.64
N ARG A 24 3.50 13.78 25.94
CA ARG A 24 4.55 13.53 24.94
C ARG A 24 4.63 12.05 24.60
N ALA A 25 4.59 11.73 23.32
CA ALA A 25 4.76 10.38 22.79
C ALA A 25 5.84 10.35 21.70
N LYS A 26 6.42 9.19 21.42
CA LYS A 26 7.36 9.01 20.29
C LYS A 26 6.61 8.47 19.07
N CYS A 27 6.90 9.03 17.90
CA CYS A 27 6.36 8.49 16.67
C CYS A 27 6.98 7.12 16.35
N PRO A 28 6.19 6.07 16.05
CA PRO A 28 6.73 4.75 15.71
C PRO A 28 7.50 4.75 14.38
N LYS A 29 7.26 5.73 13.50
CA LYS A 29 7.89 5.80 12.16
C LYS A 29 9.21 6.56 12.18
N CYS A 30 9.23 7.78 12.70
CA CYS A 30 10.43 8.64 12.72
C CYS A 30 11.15 8.72 14.08
N LYS A 31 10.58 8.10 15.13
CA LYS A 31 11.12 8.07 16.50
C LYS A 31 11.25 9.43 17.20
N GLN A 32 10.89 10.54 16.55
CA GLN A 32 10.85 11.87 17.16
C GLN A 32 9.71 12.00 18.18
N SER A 33 9.97 12.78 19.22
CA SER A 33 9.01 13.12 20.27
C SER A 33 8.00 14.14 19.74
N LEU A 34 6.72 13.84 19.89
CA LEU A 34 5.59 14.67 19.48
C LEU A 34 4.60 14.87 20.63
N HIS A 35 3.78 15.91 20.54
CA HIS A 35 2.75 16.22 21.52
C HIS A 35 1.39 15.70 21.02
N VAL A 36 0.66 14.97 21.86
CA VAL A 36 -0.68 14.50 21.52
C VAL A 36 -1.67 15.66 21.76
N PRO A 37 -2.45 16.08 20.74
CA PRO A 37 -3.48 17.10 20.92
C PRO A 37 -4.52 16.64 21.95
N GLY A 38 -4.83 17.49 22.91
CA GLY A 38 -5.86 17.26 23.91
C GLY A 38 -6.43 18.58 24.38
N GLU A 39 -7.74 18.67 24.57
CA GLU A 39 -8.31 19.76 25.37
C GLU A 39 -7.77 19.65 26.79
N PRO A 40 -7.39 20.79 27.42
CA PRO A 40 -6.85 20.77 28.77
C PRO A 40 -7.95 20.31 29.73
N VAL A 41 -7.87 19.04 30.16
CA VAL A 41 -8.57 18.60 31.36
C VAL A 41 -8.03 19.43 32.52
N SER A 42 -8.92 20.22 33.13
CA SER A 42 -8.63 21.15 34.20
C SER A 42 -7.96 20.42 35.38
N ALA A 43 -6.65 20.60 35.51
CA ALA A 43 -5.93 20.34 36.73
C ALA A 43 -6.17 21.52 37.69
N GLU A 44 -7.27 21.48 38.43
CA GLU A 44 -7.38 22.19 39.70
C GLU A 44 -6.68 21.38 40.80
N ALA A 45 -5.92 22.09 41.65
CA ALA A 45 -5.19 21.66 42.85
C ALA A 45 -3.73 21.16 42.71
N ALA A 46 -2.82 22.10 42.44
CA ALA A 46 -1.58 22.39 43.19
C ALA A 46 -0.66 23.27 42.31
N GLY A 47 -0.13 24.43 42.66
CA GLY A 47 -0.09 25.22 43.88
C GLY A 47 0.98 26.30 43.63
N ALA A 48 0.56 27.56 43.72
CA ALA A 48 1.32 28.79 43.98
C ALA A 48 2.77 28.99 43.46
N ALA A 49 2.94 30.06 42.67
CA ALA A 49 3.77 31.25 42.99
C ALA A 49 4.61 31.75 41.79
N ASN A 50 4.13 32.78 41.09
CA ASN A 50 4.68 34.14 41.22
C ASN A 50 4.01 35.07 40.21
N ALA A 51 3.36 36.09 40.76
CA ALA A 51 2.89 37.28 40.06
C ALA A 51 3.96 38.38 40.19
N ALA A 52 4.21 39.09 39.09
CA ALA A 52 4.60 40.50 38.95
C ALA A 52 5.32 40.64 37.60
N GLY A 53 4.99 41.56 36.71
CA GLY A 53 4.10 42.69 36.75
C GLY A 53 4.36 43.57 35.51
N SER A 54 3.42 44.47 35.29
CA SER A 54 3.50 45.66 34.43
C SER A 54 3.56 45.51 32.91
N ALA A 55 2.37 45.64 32.34
CA ALA A 55 2.02 46.61 31.30
C ALA A 55 3.09 47.65 30.92
N ASN A 56 3.25 47.88 29.63
CA ASN A 56 3.20 49.25 29.11
C ASN A 56 2.69 49.30 27.66
N ALA A 57 2.07 50.42 27.36
CA ALA A 57 1.24 50.69 26.21
C ALA A 57 2.00 51.28 25.01
N SER A 58 1.27 51.25 23.88
CA SER A 58 1.17 52.32 22.88
C SER A 58 2.40 52.76 22.07
N GLY A 59 2.22 52.74 20.74
CA GLY A 59 2.42 53.93 19.93
C GLY A 59 3.44 53.85 18.80
N GLY A 60 2.98 54.12 17.58
CA GLY A 60 3.65 55.10 16.70
C GLY A 60 4.64 54.58 15.65
N ALA A 61 4.17 54.57 14.41
CA ALA A 61 4.74 55.20 13.22
C ALA A 61 6.23 55.02 12.83
N ALA A 62 6.40 54.47 11.62
CA ALA A 62 7.19 54.95 10.48
C ALA A 62 8.64 55.47 10.69
N HIS A 63 9.61 54.84 10.00
CA HIS A 63 10.73 55.45 9.24
C HIS A 63 11.37 54.36 8.36
N SER A 64 11.39 54.52 7.03
CA SER A 64 12.55 54.95 6.18
C SER A 64 13.82 54.11 6.43
N ALA A 65 14.22 53.22 5.49
CA ALA A 65 15.03 53.46 4.28
C ALA A 65 16.54 53.22 4.53
N SER A 66 17.23 52.76 3.47
CA SER A 66 18.68 52.44 3.35
C SER A 66 19.10 51.18 4.14
N ASP A 67 20.03 50.32 3.71
CA ASP A 67 21.18 50.52 2.84
C ASP A 67 21.79 49.15 2.44
N LEU A 68 22.36 49.11 1.23
CA LEU A 68 23.61 48.46 0.81
C LEU A 68 23.93 46.98 1.16
N GLY A 69 24.08 46.20 0.07
CA GLY A 69 25.40 45.68 -0.30
C GLY A 69 25.76 44.27 0.17
N GLY A 70 26.34 43.48 -0.74
CA GLY A 70 27.13 42.31 -0.37
C GLY A 70 27.00 41.13 -1.31
N ALA A 71 27.66 41.21 -2.47
CA ALA A 71 28.17 40.02 -3.13
C ALA A 71 29.23 39.39 -2.21
N ASP A 72 29.26 38.06 -2.08
CA ASP A 72 30.50 37.37 -2.40
C ASP A 72 30.31 35.88 -2.66
N SER A 73 31.09 35.44 -3.65
CA SER A 73 31.21 34.07 -4.10
C SER A 73 32.40 33.40 -3.41
N ALA A 74 32.30 32.07 -3.30
CA ALA A 74 33.41 31.12 -3.30
C ALA A 74 34.50 31.24 -2.22
N GLU A 75 34.55 30.23 -1.34
CA GLU A 75 35.79 29.46 -1.16
C GLU A 75 35.52 28.07 -0.55
N ARG A 76 35.92 27.05 -1.31
CA ARG A 76 36.26 25.67 -0.88
C ARG A 76 37.56 25.77 -0.04
N PRO A 77 37.97 24.81 0.83
CA PRO A 77 38.29 23.47 0.32
C PRO A 77 38.32 22.27 1.32
N SER A 78 38.54 21.10 0.70
CA SER A 78 39.36 19.97 1.15
C SER A 78 38.92 19.00 2.24
N ALA A 79 38.71 17.78 1.76
CA ALA A 79 38.92 16.52 2.45
C ALA A 79 40.39 16.34 2.86
N THR A 80 40.60 15.68 4.00
CA THR A 80 41.83 14.97 4.34
C THR A 80 41.46 13.60 4.92
N SER A 81 41.98 12.58 4.26
CA SER A 81 42.33 11.29 4.83
C SER A 81 43.23 11.47 6.05
N ASP A 82 43.09 10.63 7.06
CA ASP A 82 44.23 9.98 7.70
C ASP A 82 43.76 8.76 8.50
N ALA A 83 44.50 7.68 8.30
CA ALA A 83 44.47 6.47 9.09
C ALA A 83 45.23 6.73 10.40
N ASP A 84 44.71 6.23 11.53
CA ASP A 84 45.60 5.81 12.59
C ASP A 84 45.02 4.68 13.43
N ALA A 85 45.93 3.78 13.79
CA ALA A 85 45.71 2.56 14.51
C ALA A 85 46.01 2.77 16.01
N SER A 86 45.14 2.25 16.87
CA SER A 86 45.47 1.82 18.24
C SER A 86 44.26 1.05 18.77
N THR A 87 44.34 -0.26 18.91
CA THR A 87 44.92 -0.97 20.07
C THR A 87 44.18 -0.65 21.37
N THR A 88 43.34 -1.59 21.78
CA THR A 88 42.99 -1.91 23.18
C THR A 88 42.28 -3.26 23.13
N ASP A 89 43.03 -4.33 23.43
CA ASP A 89 42.93 -5.09 24.68
C ASP A 89 41.62 -5.86 24.83
N TYR A 90 41.60 -7.06 24.25
CA TYR A 90 40.69 -8.14 24.65
C TYR A 90 41.40 -9.01 25.68
N PRO A 91 40.97 -9.05 26.96
CA PRO A 91 41.42 -10.08 27.86
C PRO A 91 40.70 -11.39 27.55
N ALA A 92 41.47 -12.46 27.71
CA ALA A 92 41.16 -13.84 27.42
C ALA A 92 40.13 -14.46 28.38
N GLY A 93 39.40 -15.44 27.85
CA GLY A 93 39.04 -16.68 28.56
C GLY A 93 38.17 -16.56 29.80
N GLU A 94 36.85 -16.53 29.60
CA GLU A 94 35.93 -16.98 30.64
C GLU A 94 35.71 -18.49 30.53
N GLN A 95 36.49 -19.19 31.35
CA GLN A 95 36.43 -20.61 31.61
C GLN A 95 35.25 -20.88 32.55
N TRP A 96 34.33 -21.74 32.11
CA TRP A 96 33.17 -22.14 32.89
C TRP A 96 33.63 -22.98 34.10
N PRO A 97 33.23 -22.64 35.34
CA PRO A 97 33.60 -23.43 36.50
C PRO A 97 32.81 -24.74 36.50
N ALA A 98 33.56 -25.84 36.50
CA ALA A 98 33.09 -27.10 37.04
C ALA A 98 33.13 -26.98 38.57
N ASP A 99 31.96 -26.93 39.19
CA ASP A 99 31.79 -27.20 40.61
C ASP A 99 30.93 -28.45 40.74
N GLU A 100 31.45 -29.33 41.57
CA GLU A 100 31.02 -30.67 41.87
C GLU A 100 30.49 -30.65 43.31
N SER A 101 29.33 -31.27 43.51
CA SER A 101 28.85 -31.92 44.73
C SER A 101 28.12 -31.13 45.84
N ASP A 102 26.91 -31.66 46.10
CA ASP A 102 26.21 -31.81 47.38
C ASP A 102 25.34 -30.67 47.91
N ALA A 103 24.02 -30.77 47.69
CA ALA A 103 23.07 -31.11 48.76
C ALA A 103 21.61 -31.11 48.29
N ALA A 104 20.88 -32.14 48.76
CA ALA A 104 19.42 -32.18 48.97
C ALA A 104 18.53 -32.04 47.72
N GLY A 105 18.15 -33.20 47.18
CA GLY A 105 17.11 -33.33 46.17
C GLY A 105 15.71 -32.99 46.70
N GLU A 106 15.02 -32.16 45.94
CA GLU A 106 13.57 -32.17 45.83
C GLU A 106 13.26 -32.27 44.34
N ASP A 107 13.04 -33.51 43.87
CA ASP A 107 12.76 -33.81 42.48
C ASP A 107 11.38 -33.28 42.09
N ALA A 108 11.37 -32.10 41.46
CA ALA A 108 10.22 -31.43 40.85
C ALA A 108 9.62 -32.19 39.64
N TYR A 109 10.05 -33.43 39.40
CA TYR A 109 9.53 -34.32 38.35
C TYR A 109 8.67 -35.48 38.87
N SER A 110 8.40 -35.54 40.17
CA SER A 110 7.51 -36.53 40.80
C SER A 110 6.01 -36.32 40.52
N GLN A 111 5.61 -35.29 39.76
CA GLN A 111 4.20 -35.02 39.43
C GLN A 111 3.68 -35.80 38.20
N PHE A 112 4.51 -36.57 37.50
CA PHE A 112 4.06 -37.46 36.44
C PHE A 112 3.81 -38.88 36.98
N ALA A 113 2.84 -39.00 37.89
CA ALA A 113 2.29 -40.30 38.25
C ALA A 113 1.46 -40.83 37.07
N VAL A 114 2.00 -41.86 36.42
CA VAL A 114 1.30 -42.73 35.47
C VAL A 114 0.13 -43.37 36.21
N TYR A 115 -1.10 -43.08 35.79
CA TYR A 115 -2.29 -43.81 36.24
C TYR A 115 -2.21 -45.22 35.69
N ASP A 116 -1.79 -46.16 36.53
CA ASP A 116 -1.85 -47.60 36.27
C ASP A 116 -2.98 -48.18 37.14
N GLU A 117 -4.22 -47.87 36.79
CA GLU A 117 -5.38 -48.50 37.43
C GLU A 117 -6.55 -48.62 36.45
N TRP A 118 -6.39 -49.51 35.46
CA TRP A 118 -7.54 -50.13 34.80
C TRP A 118 -8.01 -51.29 35.68
N VAL A 119 -8.91 -51.00 36.61
CA VAL A 119 -9.72 -52.01 37.29
C VAL A 119 -10.62 -52.66 36.24
N PHE A 120 -10.23 -53.83 35.74
CA PHE A 120 -11.15 -54.70 35.02
C PHE A 120 -12.09 -55.35 36.03
N ASP A 121 -13.30 -54.81 36.09
CA ASP A 121 -14.45 -55.44 36.74
C ASP A 121 -14.64 -56.84 36.15
N THR A 122 -14.51 -57.86 36.99
CA THR A 122 -14.68 -59.27 36.63
C THR A 122 -16.16 -59.63 36.64
N GLY A 123 -16.94 -58.89 35.86
CA GLY A 123 -18.36 -59.16 35.59
C GLY A 123 -18.53 -60.02 34.34
N GLU A 124 -18.96 -61.26 34.55
CA GLU A 124 -19.58 -62.21 33.60
C GLU A 124 -19.45 -61.89 32.10
N ILE A 125 -18.50 -62.56 31.44
CA ILE A 125 -18.42 -62.61 29.97
C ILE A 125 -19.48 -63.63 29.49
N PRO A 126 -20.51 -63.23 28.72
CA PRO A 126 -21.46 -64.16 28.14
C PRO A 126 -20.79 -65.06 27.10
N ASP A 127 -21.14 -66.35 27.14
CA ASP A 127 -20.67 -67.46 26.32
C ASP A 127 -20.08 -67.05 24.96
N ALA A 128 -18.74 -67.11 24.89
CA ALA A 128 -18.00 -66.96 23.66
C ALA A 128 -18.38 -68.09 22.69
N LYS A 129 -19.06 -67.72 21.59
CA LYS A 129 -19.30 -68.58 20.44
C LYS A 129 -18.02 -69.31 20.04
N LYS A 130 -18.10 -70.65 20.07
CA LYS A 130 -17.31 -71.67 19.36
C LYS A 130 -16.13 -71.08 18.56
N LYS A 131 -14.92 -71.14 19.15
CA LYS A 131 -13.65 -70.90 18.45
C LYS A 131 -13.55 -71.87 17.27
N ASP A 132 -13.33 -71.30 16.10
CA ASP A 132 -13.07 -72.02 14.86
C ASP A 132 -11.56 -72.35 14.82
N ASP A 133 -11.21 -73.59 15.15
CA ASP A 133 -9.84 -74.11 15.17
C ASP A 133 -9.30 -74.31 13.74
N ARG A 134 -9.10 -73.21 13.01
CA ARG A 134 -8.33 -73.22 11.77
C ARG A 134 -6.89 -72.78 12.05
N PRO A 135 -5.87 -73.50 11.54
CA PRO A 135 -4.48 -73.14 11.74
C PRO A 135 -4.21 -71.74 11.17
N VAL A 136 -3.81 -70.81 12.03
CA VAL A 136 -3.46 -69.44 11.65
C VAL A 136 -2.03 -69.48 11.10
N ASP A 137 -1.90 -69.26 9.79
CA ASP A 137 -0.62 -69.08 9.12
C ASP A 137 -0.09 -67.68 9.45
N GLU A 138 0.90 -67.58 10.34
CA GLU A 138 1.49 -66.32 10.82
C GLU A 138 2.14 -65.48 9.70
N GLN A 139 2.40 -66.07 8.51
CA GLN A 139 2.87 -65.34 7.33
C GLN A 139 1.74 -64.73 6.49
N ARG A 140 0.46 -64.89 6.86
CA ARG A 140 -0.69 -64.41 6.09
C ARG A 140 -1.65 -63.61 6.97
N VAL A 141 -1.57 -62.28 6.86
CA VAL A 141 -2.57 -61.40 7.46
C VAL A 141 -3.83 -61.41 6.60
N ALA A 142 -4.84 -62.17 7.02
CA ALA A 142 -6.16 -62.19 6.38
C ALA A 142 -6.98 -60.97 6.83
N VAL A 143 -6.86 -59.85 6.10
CA VAL A 143 -7.69 -58.67 6.35
C VAL A 143 -9.10 -58.91 5.79
N PRO A 144 -10.17 -58.74 6.59
CA PRO A 144 -11.53 -58.84 6.08
C PRO A 144 -11.74 -57.81 4.98
N ARG A 145 -12.29 -58.23 3.83
CA ARG A 145 -12.57 -57.31 2.70
C ARG A 145 -13.40 -56.10 3.13
N ALA A 146 -14.30 -56.30 4.11
CA ALA A 146 -15.09 -55.23 4.73
C ALA A 146 -14.21 -54.13 5.35
N ALA A 147 -13.10 -54.48 6.02
CA ALA A 147 -12.18 -53.51 6.60
C ALA A 147 -11.44 -52.68 5.53
N LEU A 148 -11.11 -53.29 4.39
CA LEU A 148 -10.54 -52.57 3.25
C LEU A 148 -11.57 -51.61 2.62
N TYR A 149 -12.82 -52.02 2.49
CA TYR A 149 -13.88 -51.16 1.95
C TYR A 149 -14.22 -50.00 2.88
N THR A 150 -14.27 -50.21 4.21
CA THR A 150 -14.54 -49.12 5.16
C THR A 150 -13.42 -48.09 5.17
N GLN A 151 -12.16 -48.53 5.14
CA GLN A 151 -11.02 -47.63 5.02
C GLN A 151 -11.03 -46.86 3.69
N GLY A 152 -11.33 -47.52 2.57
CA GLY A 152 -11.44 -46.88 1.26
C GLY A 152 -12.54 -45.81 1.22
N VAL A 153 -13.72 -46.11 1.77
CA VAL A 153 -14.83 -45.14 1.86
C VAL A 153 -14.47 -43.95 2.74
N LEU A 154 -13.83 -44.19 3.90
CA LEU A 154 -13.38 -43.13 4.78
C LEU A 154 -12.42 -42.16 4.05
N LEU A 155 -11.44 -42.70 3.31
CA LEU A 155 -10.50 -41.89 2.54
C LEU A 155 -11.21 -41.09 1.43
N ALA A 156 -12.18 -41.68 0.73
CA ALA A 156 -12.94 -41.00 -0.31
C ALA A 156 -13.77 -39.83 0.25
N VAL A 157 -14.40 -40.02 1.43
CA VAL A 157 -15.17 -38.97 2.10
C VAL A 157 -14.25 -37.82 2.54
N VAL A 158 -13.10 -38.14 3.15
CA VAL A 158 -12.11 -37.13 3.55
C VAL A 158 -11.61 -36.34 2.34
N ALA A 159 -11.27 -37.02 1.25
CA ALA A 159 -10.85 -36.38 0.00
C ALA A 159 -11.94 -35.45 -0.57
N LEU A 160 -13.20 -35.86 -0.56
CA LEU A 160 -14.33 -35.04 -1.01
C LEU A 160 -14.49 -33.79 -0.15
N VAL A 161 -14.40 -33.92 1.18
CA VAL A 161 -14.52 -32.78 2.10
C VAL A 161 -13.39 -31.77 1.88
N PHE A 162 -12.15 -32.22 1.77
CA PHE A 162 -11.02 -31.34 1.46
C PHE A 162 -11.12 -30.72 0.07
N PHE A 163 -11.64 -31.45 -0.92
CA PHE A 163 -11.88 -30.92 -2.26
C PHE A 163 -12.96 -29.83 -2.27
N ILE A 164 -14.07 -30.03 -1.56
CA ILE A 164 -15.13 -29.03 -1.42
C ILE A 164 -14.63 -27.81 -0.65
N LEU A 165 -13.88 -27.99 0.44
CA LEU A 165 -13.24 -26.91 1.18
C LEU A 165 -12.24 -26.14 0.30
N GLY A 166 -11.49 -26.86 -0.54
CA GLY A 166 -10.60 -26.27 -1.54
C GLY A 166 -11.36 -25.46 -2.60
N LEU A 167 -12.50 -25.93 -3.08
CA LEU A 167 -13.35 -25.19 -4.02
C LEU A 167 -14.02 -23.97 -3.37
N MET A 168 -14.45 -24.07 -2.12
CA MET A 168 -15.05 -22.93 -1.40
C MET A 168 -13.99 -21.86 -1.09
N THR A 169 -12.78 -22.24 -0.70
CA THR A 169 -11.69 -21.30 -0.42
C THR A 169 -11.05 -20.77 -1.70
N GLY A 170 -11.03 -21.56 -2.77
CA GLY A 170 -10.46 -21.19 -4.07
C GLY A 170 -11.41 -20.41 -4.99
N SER A 171 -12.73 -20.48 -4.80
CA SER A 171 -13.69 -19.75 -5.64
C SER A 171 -13.94 -18.31 -5.19
N SER A 172 -13.56 -17.92 -3.98
CA SER A 172 -13.70 -16.55 -3.47
C SER A 172 -12.57 -15.60 -3.89
N GLY A 173 -11.86 -15.89 -4.98
CA GLY A 173 -10.65 -15.16 -5.38
C GLY A 173 -10.30 -15.18 -6.86
N SER A 174 -11.26 -15.15 -7.80
CA SER A 174 -10.96 -14.76 -9.19
C SER A 174 -10.81 -13.24 -9.30
N GLY A 175 -9.87 -12.69 -8.53
CA GLY A 175 -9.74 -11.25 -8.29
C GLY A 175 -8.31 -10.82 -7.99
N GLY A 176 -7.35 -11.23 -8.81
CA GLY A 176 -6.09 -10.52 -9.00
C GLY A 176 -4.92 -10.87 -8.06
N GLY A 177 -3.84 -11.34 -8.69
CA GLY A 177 -2.46 -11.04 -8.29
C GLY A 177 -1.70 -12.15 -7.57
N ALA A 178 -0.95 -12.98 -8.31
CA ALA A 178 0.42 -13.39 -7.99
C ALA A 178 0.99 -14.30 -9.10
N ASN A 179 2.06 -13.83 -9.76
CA ASN A 179 3.02 -14.55 -10.62
C ASN A 179 2.92 -14.49 -12.16
N ASP A 180 2.08 -13.63 -12.74
CA ASP A 180 2.49 -13.07 -14.04
C ASP A 180 3.43 -11.91 -13.74
N ALA A 181 4.67 -12.00 -14.23
CA ALA A 181 5.62 -10.90 -14.18
C ALA A 181 4.95 -9.62 -14.75
N PRO A 182 5.32 -8.41 -14.27
CA PRO A 182 4.87 -7.16 -14.86
C PRO A 182 5.07 -7.21 -16.38
N GLN A 183 3.97 -7.17 -17.12
CA GLN A 183 3.97 -7.27 -18.57
C GLN A 183 3.59 -5.91 -19.15
N ALA A 184 4.58 -5.27 -19.77
CA ALA A 184 4.38 -4.04 -20.52
C ALA A 184 3.35 -4.27 -21.63
N CYS A 185 2.37 -3.39 -21.72
CA CYS A 185 1.30 -3.42 -22.70
C CYS A 185 1.34 -2.15 -23.54
N VAL A 186 1.24 -2.32 -24.86
CA VAL A 186 1.14 -1.22 -25.82
C VAL A 186 -0.34 -0.94 -26.09
N ILE A 187 -0.74 0.31 -25.86
CA ILE A 187 -2.09 0.79 -26.15
C ILE A 187 -2.01 1.70 -27.37
N GLU A 188 -2.58 1.26 -28.47
CA GLU A 188 -2.68 2.01 -29.72
C GLU A 188 -4.10 2.52 -29.92
N GLY A 189 -4.28 3.51 -30.77
CA GLY A 189 -5.62 3.91 -31.15
C GLY A 189 -5.68 5.13 -32.03
N SER A 190 -6.92 5.57 -32.26
CA SER A 190 -7.19 6.83 -32.94
C SER A 190 -8.19 7.71 -32.20
N VAL A 191 -8.01 9.02 -32.33
CA VAL A 191 -8.93 10.05 -31.88
C VAL A 191 -9.39 10.83 -33.10
N ALA A 192 -10.70 10.86 -33.30
CA ALA A 192 -11.33 11.63 -34.35
C ALA A 192 -12.45 12.48 -33.77
N ARG A 193 -12.84 13.52 -34.50
CA ARG A 193 -13.91 14.45 -34.14
C ARG A 193 -14.97 14.52 -35.22
N GLN A 194 -16.19 14.91 -34.85
CA GLN A 194 -17.26 15.17 -35.81
C GLN A 194 -17.21 16.61 -36.33
N GLU A 195 -17.04 16.78 -37.64
CA GLU A 195 -17.06 18.08 -38.31
C GLU A 195 -17.98 18.02 -39.54
N SER A 196 -19.05 18.82 -39.52
CA SER A 196 -20.04 18.85 -40.61
C SER A 196 -20.58 17.47 -41.03
N GLY A 197 -20.72 16.55 -40.07
CA GLY A 197 -21.18 15.17 -40.30
C GLY A 197 -20.11 14.22 -40.87
N GLN A 198 -18.86 14.66 -40.97
CA GLN A 198 -17.71 13.83 -41.33
C GLN A 198 -16.80 13.62 -40.13
N THR A 199 -16.21 12.43 -40.05
CA THR A 199 -15.21 12.09 -39.04
C THR A 199 -13.84 12.55 -39.52
N VAL A 200 -13.25 13.51 -38.80
CA VAL A 200 -11.95 14.11 -39.12
C VAL A 200 -10.97 13.79 -37.98
N PRO A 201 -9.69 13.46 -38.25
CA PRO A 201 -8.68 13.31 -37.20
C PRO A 201 -8.56 14.54 -36.28
N ASP A 202 -8.33 14.31 -34.98
CA ASP A 202 -8.16 15.38 -33.99
C ASP A 202 -6.67 15.58 -33.66
N ASP A 203 -5.96 16.25 -34.57
CA ASP A 203 -4.52 16.53 -34.45
C ASP A 203 -4.20 17.30 -33.16
N GLY A 204 -3.27 16.79 -32.37
CA GLY A 204 -2.85 17.39 -31.11
C GLY A 204 -3.84 17.24 -29.96
N ALA A 205 -4.89 16.41 -30.11
CA ALA A 205 -5.66 15.92 -28.98
C ALA A 205 -4.73 15.21 -27.97
N ILE A 206 -5.20 15.06 -26.75
CA ILE A 206 -4.40 14.53 -25.64
C ILE A 206 -5.01 13.24 -25.16
N VAL A 207 -4.18 12.19 -25.05
CA VAL A 207 -4.57 10.92 -24.45
C VAL A 207 -3.67 10.66 -23.25
N VAL A 208 -4.28 10.48 -22.09
CA VAL A 208 -3.60 10.08 -20.85
C VAL A 208 -4.21 8.79 -20.34
N ILE A 209 -3.35 7.83 -19.99
CA ILE A 209 -3.75 6.61 -19.29
C ILE A 209 -3.14 6.60 -17.89
N LEU A 210 -3.97 6.41 -16.87
CA LEU A 210 -3.59 6.53 -15.46
C LEU A 210 -4.03 5.31 -14.66
N PRO A 211 -3.17 4.70 -13.84
CA PRO A 211 -3.55 3.55 -13.01
C PRO A 211 -4.55 3.96 -11.92
N GLN A 212 -5.63 3.21 -11.75
CA GLN A 212 -6.65 3.52 -10.73
C GLN A 212 -6.15 3.34 -9.29
N ASN A 213 -5.13 2.48 -9.14
CA ASN A 213 -4.64 1.96 -7.87
C ASN A 213 -3.47 2.78 -7.32
N ALA A 214 -2.83 3.59 -8.16
CA ALA A 214 -1.72 4.47 -7.78
C ALA A 214 -2.16 5.94 -7.89
N ARG A 215 -1.57 6.80 -7.07
CA ARG A 215 -1.84 8.25 -7.08
C ARG A 215 -0.55 9.02 -6.82
N PRO A 216 -0.39 10.22 -7.41
CA PRO A 216 0.70 11.10 -7.04
C PRO A 216 0.54 11.58 -5.58
N ASP A 217 1.61 12.13 -5.02
CA ASP A 217 1.56 12.75 -3.70
C ASP A 217 0.51 13.87 -3.70
N PRO A 218 -0.35 13.99 -2.67
CA PRO A 218 -1.36 15.05 -2.60
C PRO A 218 -0.81 16.47 -2.74
N THR A 219 0.45 16.68 -2.36
CA THR A 219 1.17 17.97 -2.45
C THR A 219 1.90 18.16 -3.78
N ASN A 220 2.07 17.09 -4.57
CA ASN A 220 2.80 17.10 -5.83
C ASN A 220 2.00 16.38 -6.93
N LYS A 221 0.79 16.88 -7.19
CA LYS A 221 -0.03 16.45 -8.34
C LYS A 221 0.55 17.02 -9.63
N PHE A 222 0.22 16.38 -10.75
CA PHE A 222 0.67 16.85 -12.05
C PHE A 222 -0.01 18.19 -12.41
N PRO A 223 0.75 19.18 -12.92
CA PRO A 223 0.18 20.43 -13.36
C PRO A 223 -0.70 20.21 -14.60
N ALA A 224 -1.84 20.91 -14.68
CA ALA A 224 -2.73 20.86 -15.83
C ALA A 224 -2.15 21.55 -17.08
N GLN A 225 -1.36 22.61 -16.88
CA GLN A 225 -0.87 23.51 -17.94
C GLN A 225 -0.22 22.78 -19.14
N PRO A 226 0.65 21.76 -18.95
CA PRO A 226 1.26 21.05 -20.07
C PRO A 226 0.30 20.11 -20.80
N LEU A 227 -0.82 19.75 -20.18
CA LEU A 227 -1.89 18.94 -20.78
C LEU A 227 -3.00 19.79 -21.40
N MET A 228 -2.81 21.10 -21.48
CA MET A 228 -3.73 21.92 -22.26
C MET A 228 -3.34 21.84 -23.75
N PRO A 229 -4.33 21.81 -24.66
CA PRO A 229 -4.04 21.83 -26.09
C PRO A 229 -3.37 23.15 -26.51
N GLY A 230 -2.16 23.07 -27.08
CA GLY A 230 -1.46 24.22 -27.68
C GLY A 230 -0.57 25.07 -26.75
N SER A 231 -0.41 24.70 -25.48
CA SER A 231 0.36 25.47 -24.49
C SER A 231 1.73 24.88 -24.12
N SER A 232 2.08 23.67 -24.57
CA SER A 232 3.28 22.96 -24.09
C SER A 232 4.43 22.93 -25.09
N SER A 233 5.65 22.83 -24.57
CA SER A 233 6.87 22.54 -25.33
C SER A 233 7.18 21.04 -25.27
N ALA A 234 7.98 20.54 -26.23
CA ALA A 234 8.42 19.15 -26.25
C ALA A 234 9.15 18.71 -24.96
N GLU A 235 9.93 19.61 -24.35
CA GLU A 235 10.63 19.37 -23.10
C GLU A 235 9.65 19.21 -21.92
N THR A 236 8.64 20.07 -21.84
CA THR A 236 7.61 19.99 -20.79
C THR A 236 6.78 18.72 -20.93
N ASP A 237 6.44 18.33 -22.16
CA ASP A 237 5.73 17.08 -22.43
C ASP A 237 6.55 15.86 -22.01
N GLN A 238 7.86 15.85 -22.32
CA GLN A 238 8.75 14.77 -21.92
C GLN A 238 8.87 14.66 -20.39
N GLN A 239 8.99 15.78 -19.67
CA GLN A 239 9.07 15.80 -18.22
C GLN A 239 7.77 15.30 -17.57
N LEU A 240 6.62 15.80 -18.04
CA LEU A 240 5.32 15.36 -17.54
C LEU A 240 5.09 13.87 -17.82
N ARG A 241 5.41 13.42 -19.05
CA ARG A 241 5.31 12.01 -19.43
C ARG A 241 6.16 11.13 -18.53
N GLY A 242 7.37 11.56 -18.19
CA GLY A 242 8.24 10.88 -17.22
C GLY A 242 7.55 10.68 -15.87
N GLY A 243 7.02 11.76 -15.28
CA GLY A 243 6.30 11.67 -14.00
C GLY A 243 5.04 10.79 -14.05
N ILE A 244 4.28 10.83 -15.14
CA ILE A 244 3.11 9.97 -15.32
C ILE A 244 3.54 8.50 -15.48
N ARG A 245 4.66 8.22 -16.14
CA ARG A 245 5.23 6.87 -16.27
C ARG A 245 5.75 6.32 -14.95
N ASP A 246 6.36 7.15 -14.11
CA ASP A 246 6.78 6.75 -12.76
C ASP A 246 5.57 6.34 -11.90
N LEU A 247 4.40 6.91 -12.17
CA LEU A 247 3.15 6.50 -11.53
C LEU A 247 2.58 5.18 -12.07
N GLY A 248 3.06 4.72 -13.23
CA GLY A 248 2.54 3.54 -13.95
C GLY A 248 1.53 3.87 -15.04
N GLY A 249 1.43 5.14 -15.47
CA GLY A 249 0.61 5.58 -16.60
C GLY A 249 1.45 5.93 -17.84
N ASP A 250 0.83 6.56 -18.84
CA ASP A 250 1.54 7.22 -19.94
C ASP A 250 0.70 8.38 -20.49
N PHE A 251 1.34 9.27 -21.24
CA PHE A 251 0.72 10.41 -21.89
C PHE A 251 1.30 10.60 -23.30
N VAL A 252 0.45 11.00 -24.23
CA VAL A 252 0.85 11.34 -25.59
C VAL A 252 -0.09 12.38 -26.19
N ARG A 253 0.45 13.18 -27.12
CA ARG A 253 -0.33 14.02 -28.03
C ARG A 253 -0.58 13.24 -29.31
N VAL A 254 -1.83 13.23 -29.73
CA VAL A 254 -2.30 12.60 -30.96
C VAL A 254 -1.65 13.30 -32.16
N ASP A 255 -1.23 12.53 -33.15
CA ASP A 255 -0.60 13.06 -34.35
C ASP A 255 -1.61 13.61 -35.38
N ALA A 256 -1.10 14.13 -36.50
CA ALA A 256 -1.91 14.69 -37.58
C ALA A 256 -2.84 13.67 -38.27
N THR A 257 -2.56 12.37 -38.14
CA THR A 257 -3.42 11.30 -38.66
C THR A 257 -4.50 10.88 -37.67
N GLY A 258 -4.45 11.41 -36.45
CA GLY A 258 -5.36 11.06 -35.37
C GLY A 258 -4.89 9.85 -34.58
N GLU A 259 -3.69 9.33 -34.82
CA GLU A 259 -3.19 8.13 -34.15
C GLU A 259 -2.40 8.42 -32.88
N PHE A 260 -2.39 7.46 -31.97
CA PHE A 260 -1.61 7.53 -30.73
C PHE A 260 -1.08 6.17 -30.28
N THR A 261 -0.01 6.20 -29.51
CA THR A 261 0.57 5.02 -28.86
C THR A 261 1.03 5.35 -27.45
N LEU A 262 0.56 4.57 -26.47
CA LEU A 262 0.86 4.67 -25.05
C LEU A 262 1.45 3.35 -24.55
N ASN A 263 2.35 3.41 -23.58
CA ASN A 263 2.98 2.23 -22.98
C ASN A 263 2.69 2.18 -21.49
N VAL A 264 1.98 1.15 -21.03
CA VAL A 264 1.76 0.92 -19.59
C VAL A 264 2.59 -0.27 -19.13
N PRO A 265 3.26 -0.20 -17.96
CA PRO A 265 4.19 -1.24 -17.52
C PRO A 265 3.49 -2.54 -17.09
N ASP A 266 2.21 -2.45 -16.70
CA ASP A 266 1.49 -3.52 -16.05
C ASP A 266 0.09 -3.74 -16.64
N ARG A 267 -0.40 -4.97 -16.53
CA ARG A 267 -1.82 -5.28 -16.70
C ARG A 267 -2.58 -4.79 -15.47
N GLY A 268 -3.73 -4.15 -15.67
CA GLY A 268 -4.44 -3.55 -14.55
C GLY A 268 -5.67 -2.75 -14.93
N LYS A 269 -6.18 -2.01 -13.95
CA LYS A 269 -7.29 -1.07 -14.13
C LYS A 269 -6.73 0.33 -14.27
N TYR A 270 -7.18 1.00 -15.32
CA TYR A 270 -6.76 2.33 -15.71
C TYR A 270 -7.96 3.25 -15.87
N PHE A 271 -7.73 4.54 -15.74
CA PHE A 271 -8.58 5.56 -16.31
C PHE A 271 -7.95 6.04 -17.60
N VAL A 272 -8.77 6.27 -18.62
CA VAL A 272 -8.34 6.90 -19.87
C VAL A 272 -9.03 8.25 -19.98
N LEU A 273 -8.22 9.30 -20.06
CA LEU A 273 -8.66 10.65 -20.37
C LEU A 273 -8.31 10.96 -21.81
N VAL A 274 -9.31 11.35 -22.60
CA VAL A 274 -9.10 11.92 -23.93
C VAL A 274 -9.63 13.35 -23.93
N LEU A 275 -8.79 14.30 -24.30
CA LEU A 275 -9.13 15.72 -24.40
C LEU A 275 -8.99 16.18 -25.84
N SER A 276 -10.08 16.65 -26.43
CA SER A 276 -10.05 17.22 -27.76
C SER A 276 -9.26 18.54 -27.77
N ARG A 277 -8.46 18.75 -28.82
CA ARG A 277 -7.83 20.04 -29.08
C ARG A 277 -8.80 21.00 -29.76
N SER A 278 -9.60 20.51 -30.69
CA SER A 278 -10.42 21.36 -31.57
C SER A 278 -11.91 21.36 -31.25
N ALA A 279 -12.44 20.27 -30.69
CA ALA A 279 -13.85 20.18 -30.32
C ALA A 279 -14.08 20.78 -28.92
N ALA A 280 -14.90 21.83 -28.88
CA ALA A 280 -15.39 22.39 -27.63
C ALA A 280 -16.61 21.60 -27.11
N ARG A 281 -16.79 21.59 -25.80
CA ARG A 281 -18.00 21.09 -25.17
C ARG A 281 -19.20 21.99 -25.54
N PRO A 282 -20.41 21.43 -25.69
CA PRO A 282 -21.61 22.23 -25.89
C PRO A 282 -21.77 23.35 -24.83
N PRO A 283 -22.23 24.54 -25.23
CA PRO A 283 -22.38 25.66 -24.31
C PRO A 283 -23.37 25.32 -23.20
N GLY A 284 -22.98 25.60 -21.96
CA GLY A 284 -23.78 25.33 -20.76
C GLY A 284 -23.62 23.91 -20.19
N GLU A 285 -22.92 23.01 -20.87
CA GLU A 285 -22.58 21.69 -20.34
C GLU A 285 -21.34 21.81 -19.44
N LEU A 286 -21.52 21.49 -18.15
CA LEU A 286 -20.42 21.46 -17.18
C LEU A 286 -19.79 20.07 -17.12
N PRO A 287 -18.50 19.94 -16.77
CA PRO A 287 -17.90 18.63 -16.54
C PRO A 287 -18.64 17.91 -15.41
N LYS A 288 -18.75 16.58 -15.52
CA LYS A 288 -19.42 15.80 -14.48
C LYS A 288 -18.64 15.93 -13.16
N PRO A 289 -19.31 16.17 -12.01
CA PRO A 289 -18.63 16.29 -10.72
C PRO A 289 -17.78 15.06 -10.36
N THR A 290 -18.25 13.86 -10.73
CA THR A 290 -17.51 12.61 -10.53
C THR A 290 -16.20 12.59 -11.31
N ASP A 291 -16.21 13.01 -12.57
CA ASP A 291 -15.03 13.04 -13.42
C ASP A 291 -14.02 14.05 -12.87
N LEU A 292 -14.46 15.25 -12.50
CA LEU A 292 -13.61 16.27 -11.87
C LEU A 292 -12.95 15.76 -10.59
N ALA A 293 -13.70 15.07 -9.73
CA ALA A 293 -13.17 14.50 -8.50
C ALA A 293 -12.14 13.41 -8.78
N GLN A 294 -12.36 12.58 -9.81
CA GLN A 294 -11.44 11.52 -10.18
C GLN A 294 -10.17 12.05 -10.85
N ILE A 295 -10.30 12.96 -11.81
CA ILE A 295 -9.20 13.64 -12.51
C ILE A 295 -8.37 14.46 -11.52
N GLY A 296 -9.02 15.16 -10.59
CA GLY A 296 -8.37 15.93 -9.52
C GLY A 296 -7.57 15.10 -8.52
N ARG A 297 -7.62 13.76 -8.59
CA ARG A 297 -6.69 12.90 -7.84
C ARG A 297 -5.29 12.89 -8.44
N TYR A 298 -5.16 13.21 -9.73
CA TYR A 298 -3.92 13.15 -10.49
C TYR A 298 -3.42 14.53 -10.90
N PHE A 299 -4.34 15.42 -11.29
CA PHE A 299 -4.01 16.73 -11.83
C PHE A 299 -4.46 17.89 -10.95
N LEU A 300 -3.78 19.02 -11.09
CA LEU A 300 -4.13 20.28 -10.44
C LEU A 300 -3.86 21.49 -11.37
N PRO A 301 -4.84 22.39 -11.59
CA PRO A 301 -6.26 22.26 -11.28
C PRO A 301 -7.01 21.40 -12.33
N ALA A 302 -7.95 20.57 -11.88
CA ALA A 302 -8.66 19.63 -12.77
C ALA A 302 -9.71 20.30 -13.66
N ASP A 303 -10.31 21.39 -13.19
CA ASP A 303 -11.24 22.22 -13.93
C ASP A 303 -10.53 22.98 -15.06
N GLU A 304 -9.32 23.50 -14.81
CA GLU A 304 -8.50 24.14 -15.84
C GLU A 304 -8.05 23.14 -16.91
N LEU A 305 -7.67 21.92 -16.50
CA LEU A 305 -7.32 20.84 -17.42
C LEU A 305 -8.43 20.53 -18.42
N LEU A 306 -9.67 20.41 -17.94
CA LEU A 306 -10.82 20.12 -18.80
C LEU A 306 -11.27 21.33 -19.61
N GLY A 307 -11.16 22.53 -19.02
CA GLY A 307 -11.58 23.80 -19.60
C GLY A 307 -12.92 23.68 -20.34
N ASN A 308 -12.95 24.24 -21.56
CA ASN A 308 -14.07 24.10 -22.48
C ASN A 308 -13.89 22.97 -23.50
N SER A 309 -12.85 22.14 -23.39
CA SER A 309 -12.64 21.03 -24.32
C SER A 309 -13.67 19.94 -24.14
N ARG A 310 -14.07 19.33 -25.25
CA ARG A 310 -14.80 18.07 -25.23
C ARG A 310 -13.85 16.97 -24.76
N TYR A 311 -14.35 16.10 -23.88
CA TYR A 311 -13.52 15.07 -23.25
C TYR A 311 -14.26 13.75 -23.09
N VAL A 312 -13.49 12.68 -22.99
CA VAL A 312 -13.96 11.36 -22.56
C VAL A 312 -13.15 10.96 -21.34
N TRP A 313 -13.84 10.50 -20.31
CA TRP A 313 -13.24 9.92 -19.11
C TRP A 313 -13.90 8.57 -18.86
N GLN A 314 -13.12 7.49 -18.94
CA GLN A 314 -13.65 6.13 -18.81
C GLN A 314 -12.69 5.18 -18.08
N ASP A 315 -13.28 4.17 -17.45
CA ASP A 315 -12.56 3.03 -16.88
C ASP A 315 -12.12 2.06 -17.99
N GLU A 316 -10.90 1.56 -17.88
CA GLU A 316 -10.33 0.62 -18.84
C GLU A 316 -9.58 -0.49 -18.11
N THR A 317 -9.78 -1.75 -18.52
CA THR A 317 -9.04 -2.90 -17.97
C THR A 317 -8.09 -3.43 -19.02
N VAL A 318 -6.81 -3.19 -18.80
CA VAL A 318 -5.72 -3.63 -19.68
C VAL A 318 -5.27 -5.02 -19.26
N ARG A 319 -5.34 -5.97 -20.21
CA ARG A 319 -4.89 -7.37 -20.03
C ARG A 319 -3.76 -7.75 -20.99
N GLY A 320 -3.27 -6.82 -21.79
CA GLY A 320 -2.34 -7.02 -22.90
C GLY A 320 -2.42 -5.86 -23.88
N ASP A 321 -1.73 -5.98 -25.00
CA ASP A 321 -1.78 -5.00 -26.08
C ASP A 321 -3.21 -4.79 -26.56
N ARG A 322 -3.57 -3.53 -26.83
CA ARG A 322 -4.96 -3.17 -27.13
C ARG A 322 -5.03 -1.99 -28.09
N ARG A 323 -6.06 -2.00 -28.94
CA ARG A 323 -6.43 -0.86 -29.77
C ARG A 323 -7.72 -0.19 -29.26
N MET A 324 -7.74 1.13 -29.26
CA MET A 324 -8.89 1.95 -28.84
C MET A 324 -9.27 2.95 -29.94
N LYS A 325 -10.53 3.37 -29.96
CA LYS A 325 -11.01 4.41 -30.85
C LYS A 325 -11.89 5.38 -30.06
N PHE A 326 -11.64 6.67 -30.24
CA PHE A 326 -12.40 7.74 -29.60
C PHE A 326 -12.96 8.67 -30.68
N ASP A 327 -14.28 8.84 -30.67
CA ASP A 327 -14.99 9.79 -31.52
C ASP A 327 -15.53 10.91 -30.62
N LEU A 328 -14.92 12.10 -30.71
CA LEU A 328 -15.27 13.29 -29.95
C LEU A 328 -16.30 14.13 -30.70
#